data_AF-A0AAV2ISN6-F1
#
_entry.id   AF-A0AAV2ISN6-F1
#
_cell.length_a   1.000
_cell.length_b   1.000
_cell.length_c   1.000
_cell.angle_alpha   90.00
_cell.angle_beta   90.00
_cell.angle_gamma   90.00
#
_symmetry.space_group_name_H-M   'P 1'
#
loop_
_entity.id
_entity.type
_entity.pdbx_description
1 polymer ?
#
loop_
_entity_poly.entity_id
_entity_poly.type
_entity_poly.pdbx_seq_one_letter_code
_entity_poly.pdbx_strand_id
1 'polypeptide(L)'
;LSTAARIEQSLDYSVNPCDNLYQFACGRWLKENVIPEDKDGFNTFAPLVDQIDIVIKNLLEEPQKPTDLNSINKAKILYASCLNVGK
;
A
#
# COMPACT_ATOMS: atom_id res chain seq x y z
N LEU A 1 11.17 17.69 9.47
CA LEU A 1 12.36 17.07 8.83
C LEU A 1 12.01 15.90 7.90
N SER A 2 10.92 15.15 8.11
CA SER A 2 10.59 13.98 7.28
C SER A 2 10.14 14.27 5.84
N THR A 3 9.36 15.33 5.59
CA THR A 3 8.81 15.60 4.25
C THR A 3 9.89 15.99 3.24
N ALA A 4 10.80 16.90 3.60
CA ALA A 4 11.88 17.33 2.72
C ALA A 4 12.81 16.17 2.36
N ALA A 5 13.16 15.33 3.34
CA ALA A 5 13.99 14.14 3.10
C ALA A 5 13.33 13.15 2.12
N ARG A 6 12.01 12.92 2.22
CA ARG A 6 11.28 12.05 1.27
C ARG A 6 11.30 12.59 -0.16
N ILE A 7 11.18 13.91 -0.31
CA ILE A 7 11.29 14.57 -1.62
C ILE A 7 12.70 14.38 -2.15
N GLU A 8 13.72 14.72 -1.36
CA GLU A 8 15.13 14.64 -1.74
C GLU A 8 15.56 13.23 -2.18
N GLN A 9 15.03 12.19 -1.53
CA GLN A 9 15.27 10.79 -1.89
C GLN A 9 14.70 10.42 -3.27
N SER A 10 13.68 11.13 -3.76
CA SER A 10 13.05 10.83 -5.05
C SER A 10 13.72 11.56 -6.23
N LEU A 11 14.36 12.71 -5.95
CA LEU A 11 14.92 13.60 -6.97
C LEU A 11 16.12 12.98 -7.71
N ASP A 12 16.14 13.12 -9.04
CA ASP A 12 17.26 12.81 -9.92
C ASP A 12 17.86 14.11 -10.48
N TYR A 13 18.85 14.67 -9.78
CA TYR A 13 19.53 15.91 -10.16
C TYR A 13 20.35 15.82 -11.46
N SER A 14 20.48 14.65 -12.06
CA SER A 14 21.13 14.51 -13.37
C SER A 14 20.23 14.97 -14.53
N VAL A 15 18.94 15.19 -14.28
CA VAL A 15 17.96 15.59 -15.28
C VAL A 15 17.54 17.05 -15.07
N ASN A 16 17.50 17.82 -16.16
CA ASN A 16 16.96 19.18 -16.11
C ASN A 16 15.42 19.12 -15.96
N PRO A 17 14.83 19.73 -14.91
CA PRO A 17 13.38 19.72 -14.70
C PRO A 17 12.58 20.39 -15.82
N CYS A 18 13.17 21.34 -16.56
CA CYS A 18 12.51 22.00 -17.69
C CYS A 18 12.36 21.07 -18.90
N ASP A 19 13.19 20.04 -19.01
CA ASP A 19 13.17 19.08 -20.12
C ASP A 19 12.31 17.85 -19.77
N ASN A 20 12.44 17.33 -18.55
CA ASN A 20 11.63 16.22 -18.05
C ASN A 20 11.42 16.30 -16.53
N LEU A 21 10.36 17.00 -16.13
CA LEU A 21 10.03 17.18 -14.71
C LEU A 21 9.74 15.87 -14.00
N TYR A 22 9.14 14.88 -14.67
CA TYR A 22 8.82 13.59 -14.05
C TYR A 22 10.09 12.81 -13.69
N GLN A 23 11.04 12.72 -14.62
CA GLN A 23 12.30 12.05 -14.35
C GLN A 23 13.15 12.81 -13.33
N PHE A 24 13.15 14.15 -13.35
CA PHE A 24 13.79 14.93 -12.29
C PHE A 24 13.16 14.67 -10.92
N ALA A 25 11.83 14.65 -10.83
CA ALA A 25 11.13 14.55 -9.54
C ALA A 25 11.13 13.13 -8.95
N CYS A 26 11.10 12.10 -9.80
CA CYS A 26 10.88 10.71 -9.41
C CYS A 26 11.98 9.74 -9.85
N GLY A 27 12.98 10.21 -10.61
CA GLY A 27 13.93 9.33 -11.31
C GLY A 27 14.76 8.44 -10.38
N ARG A 28 15.09 8.90 -9.17
CA ARG A 28 15.77 8.05 -8.17
C ARG A 28 14.79 7.04 -7.57
N TRP A 29 13.56 7.48 -7.28
CA TRP A 29 12.51 6.59 -6.78
C TRP A 29 12.27 5.43 -7.75
N LEU A 30 12.15 5.69 -9.06
CA LEU A 30 11.97 4.65 -10.09
C LEU A 30 13.12 3.62 -10.13
N LYS A 31 14.35 4.05 -9.85
CA LYS A 31 15.53 3.17 -9.84
C LYS A 31 15.56 2.27 -8.60
N GLU A 32 15.08 2.78 -7.47
CA GLU A 32 15.14 2.07 -6.18
C GLU A 32 13.89 1.22 -5.89
N ASN A 33 12.79 1.46 -6.60
CA ASN A 33 11.48 0.87 -6.33
C ASN A 33 11.00 0.02 -7.51
N VAL A 34 11.47 -1.22 -7.57
CA VAL A 34 11.06 -2.21 -8.58
C VAL A 34 9.66 -2.73 -8.24
N ILE A 35 8.85 -2.97 -9.27
CA ILE A 35 7.52 -3.54 -9.11
C ILE A 35 7.64 -4.96 -8.54
N PRO A 36 7.06 -5.26 -7.36
CA PRO A 36 7.03 -6.61 -6.80
C PRO A 36 6.29 -7.60 -7.71
N GLU A 37 6.65 -8.89 -7.66
CA GLU A 37 6.06 -9.93 -8.53
C GLU A 37 4.54 -10.10 -8.34
N ASP A 38 4.02 -9.76 -7.17
CA ASP A 38 2.61 -9.85 -6.80
C ASP A 38 1.80 -8.60 -7.21
N LYS A 39 2.42 -7.62 -7.87
CA LYS A 39 1.76 -6.35 -8.21
C LYS A 39 1.89 -6.02 -9.69
N ASP A 40 0.81 -5.53 -10.28
CA ASP A 40 0.80 -5.03 -11.66
C ASP A 40 1.38 -3.61 -11.79
N GLY A 41 1.64 -2.94 -10.66
CA GLY A 41 2.15 -1.58 -10.63
C GLY A 41 2.66 -1.17 -9.26
N PHE A 42 3.59 -0.21 -9.24
CA PHE A 42 4.16 0.32 -8.01
C PHE A 42 4.26 1.84 -8.10
N ASN A 43 3.72 2.51 -7.09
CA ASN A 43 3.74 3.96 -6.98
C ASN A 43 3.93 4.36 -5.51
N THR A 44 4.02 5.65 -5.26
CA THR A 44 4.26 6.19 -3.91
C THR A 44 3.14 5.93 -2.91
N PHE A 45 1.94 5.51 -3.36
CA PHE A 45 0.82 5.12 -2.50
C PHE A 45 0.83 3.63 -2.13
N ALA A 46 1.57 2.79 -2.85
CA ALA A 46 1.57 1.34 -2.60
C ALA A 46 1.89 0.98 -1.13
N PRO A 47 2.88 1.60 -0.46
CA PRO A 47 3.12 1.32 0.97
C PRO A 47 1.95 1.69 1.88
N LEU A 48 1.13 2.68 1.50
CA LEU A 48 -0.05 3.06 2.26
C LEU A 48 -1.18 2.05 2.08
N VAL A 49 -1.39 1.55 0.86
CA VAL A 49 -2.37 0.49 0.58
C VAL A 49 -2.04 -0.76 1.39
N ASP A 50 -0.77 -1.18 1.37
CA ASP A 50 -0.32 -2.36 2.14
C ASP A 50 -0.59 -2.20 3.65
N GLN A 51 -0.40 -0.99 4.19
CA GLN A 51 -0.73 -0.70 5.59
C GLN A 51 -2.23 -0.75 5.88
N ILE A 52 -3.06 -0.25 4.95
CA ILE A 52 -4.52 -0.30 5.07
C ILE A 52 -4.98 -1.76 5.04
N ASP A 53 -4.43 -2.60 4.17
CA ASP A 53 -4.78 -4.02 4.08
C ASP A 53 -4.45 -4.76 5.38
N ILE A 54 -3.31 -4.43 6.02
CA ILE A 54 -2.97 -4.97 7.36
C ILE A 54 -4.02 -4.55 8.40
N VAL A 55 -4.45 -3.28 8.40
CA VAL A 55 -5.47 -2.80 9.35
C VAL A 55 -6.81 -3.51 9.12
N ILE A 56 -7.25 -3.63 7.86
CA ILE A 56 -8.49 -4.31 7.50
C ILE A 56 -8.43 -5.78 7.90
N LYS A 57 -7.31 -6.46 7.60
CA LYS A 57 -7.05 -7.83 8.02
C LYS A 57 -7.24 -7.99 9.54
N ASN A 58 -6.59 -7.15 10.33
CA ASN A 58 -6.69 -7.21 11.78
C ASN A 58 -8.14 -7.05 12.26
N LEU A 59 -8.90 -6.10 11.69
CA LEU A 59 -10.31 -5.88 12.03
C LEU A 59 -11.20 -7.07 11.66
N LEU A 60 -10.91 -7.75 10.55
CA LEU A 60 -11.67 -8.91 10.09
C LEU A 60 -11.32 -10.20 10.87
N GLU A 61 -10.11 -10.28 11.43
CA GLU A 61 -9.65 -11.40 12.27
C GLU A 61 -10.08 -11.28 13.73
N GLU A 62 -10.57 -10.11 14.16
CA GLU A 62 -11.17 -9.96 15.49
C GLU A 62 -12.41 -10.85 15.67
N PRO A 63 -12.57 -11.51 16.84
CA PRO A 63 -13.79 -12.24 17.18
C PRO A 63 -15.05 -11.38 16.98
N GLN A 64 -16.16 -12.02 16.61
CA GLN A 64 -17.45 -11.33 16.52
C GLN A 64 -17.89 -10.85 17.91
N LYS A 65 -18.24 -9.57 18.01
CA LYS A 65 -18.73 -8.95 19.25
C LYS A 65 -20.26 -8.89 19.22
N PRO A 66 -20.95 -8.99 20.38
CA PRO A 66 -22.40 -8.82 20.44
C PRO A 66 -22.89 -7.46 19.92
N THR A 67 -22.02 -6.44 19.94
CA THR A 67 -22.29 -5.09 19.45
C THR A 67 -22.01 -4.90 17.95
N ASP A 68 -21.45 -5.91 17.27
CA ASP A 68 -21.13 -5.80 15.85
C ASP A 68 -22.41 -5.74 15.02
N LEU A 69 -22.45 -4.82 14.05
CA LEU A 69 -23.52 -4.76 13.07
C LEU A 69 -23.55 -6.06 12.25
N ASN A 70 -24.74 -6.45 11.79
CA ASN A 70 -24.90 -7.65 10.95
C ASN A 70 -24.01 -7.61 9.69
N SER A 71 -23.80 -6.43 9.11
CA SER A 71 -22.88 -6.24 7.97
C SER A 71 -21.42 -6.57 8.32
N ILE A 72 -20.95 -6.18 9.52
CA ILE A 72 -19.60 -6.48 10.01
C ILE A 72 -19.46 -7.98 10.24
N ASN A 73 -20.45 -8.62 10.88
CA ASN A 73 -20.44 -10.05 11.12
C ASN A 73 -20.36 -10.86 9.81
N LYS A 74 -21.12 -10.45 8.78
CA LYS A 74 -21.05 -11.06 7.45
C LYS A 74 -19.69 -10.88 6.79
N ALA A 75 -19.07 -9.70 6.90
CA ALA A 75 -17.73 -9.46 6.36
C ALA A 75 -16.67 -10.36 7.02
N LYS A 76 -16.70 -10.50 8.36
CA LYS A 76 -15.83 -11.41 9.11
C LYS A 76 -16.01 -12.88 8.70
N ILE A 77 -17.26 -13.34 8.55
CA ILE A 77 -17.57 -14.70 8.10
C ILE A 77 -17.05 -14.93 6.67
N LEU A 78 -17.28 -13.99 5.77
CA LEU A 78 -16.80 -14.08 4.39
C LEU A 78 -15.27 -14.18 4.35
N TYR A 79 -14.58 -13.30 5.07
CA TYR A 79 -13.12 -13.33 5.20
C TYR A 79 -12.62 -14.68 5.73
N ALA A 80 -13.19 -15.19 6.83
CA ALA A 80 -12.83 -16.48 7.40
C ALA A 80 -13.09 -17.65 6.43
N SER A 81 -14.17 -17.59 5.63
CA SER A 81 -14.45 -18.62 4.62
C SER A 81 -13.43 -18.65 3.49
N CYS A 82 -12.83 -17.51 3.14
CA CYS A 82 -11.76 -17.41 2.16
C CYS A 82 -10.44 -18.00 2.67
N LEU A 83 -10.14 -17.80 3.97
CA LEU A 83 -8.89 -18.29 4.59
C LEU A 83 -8.96 -19.73 5.09
N ASN A 84 -10.15 -20.29 5.31
CA ASN A 84 -10.33 -21.68 5.70
C ASN A 84 -10.06 -22.61 4.51
N VAL A 85 -8.80 -22.72 4.09
CA VAL A 85 -8.33 -23.64 3.04
C VAL A 85 -8.24 -25.09 3.54
N GLY A 86 -9.05 -25.43 4.55
CA GLY A 86 -9.12 -26.72 5.22
C GLY A 86 -10.32 -27.56 4.76
N LYS A 87 -10.37 -27.86 3.46
CA LYS A 87 -10.85 -29.12 2.87
C LYS A 87 -10.36 -29.24 1.44
#